data_AF-A0A6C0REK9-F1
#
_entry.id   AF-A0A6C0REK9-F1
#
_cell.length_a   1.000
_cell.length_b   1.000
_cell.length_c   1.000
_cell.angle_alpha   90.00
_cell.angle_beta   90.00
_cell.angle_gamma   90.00
#
_symmetry.space_group_name_H-M   'P 1'
#
loop_
_entity.id
_entity.type
_entity.pdbx_description
1 polymer ?
#
loop_
_entity_poly.entity_id
_entity_poly.type
_entity_poly.pdbx_seq_one_letter_code
_entity_poly.pdbx_strand_id
1 'polypeptide(L)'
;MAKNKLLWVAAMAVFLASCGAPKVLITQKTEATNFEAAGNFSQAMAAWASYFNATDIEDVAGADFAQAAKTAFKANNLAQAISWFDQARYKNYADVGMYQTLAAIYKQQDNLSKELSALEYITENYGTEYNEVNARLLEIYTEIDANEKALKVWKMMDSVSKNEESNIENYFAVNKALEHDAVCDSLANVLLEKNADHLEALEWNAKKYYWAGQNRYEREMAKYNKNKTRKNYNSLLKELDLVTADFKKALPYLKKLWKIKPGKEYAGYLANIYARFGDEEKTEYYKNYMK
;
A
#
# COMPACT_ATOMS: atom_id res chain seq x y z
N MET A 1 -56.61 1.64 72.62
CA MET A 1 -55.48 2.59 72.81
C MET A 1 -54.21 2.07 72.14
N ALA A 2 -54.20 1.95 70.80
CA ALA A 2 -53.11 1.27 70.07
C ALA A 2 -52.83 1.92 68.71
N LYS A 3 -52.76 3.26 68.64
CA LYS A 3 -52.47 3.99 67.39
C LYS A 3 -51.33 5.01 67.47
N ASN A 4 -50.74 5.26 68.64
CA ASN A 4 -49.68 6.28 68.81
C ASN A 4 -48.24 5.74 68.87
N LYS A 5 -48.01 4.42 68.78
CA LYS A 5 -46.64 3.86 68.79
C LYS A 5 -46.07 3.56 67.40
N LEU A 6 -46.89 3.63 66.34
CA LEU A 6 -46.43 3.34 64.97
C LEU A 6 -45.82 4.58 64.26
N LEU A 7 -46.12 5.79 64.73
CA LEU A 7 -45.65 7.05 64.14
C LEU A 7 -44.20 7.42 64.54
N TRP A 8 -43.71 6.91 65.68
CA TRP A 8 -42.35 7.20 66.14
C TRP A 8 -41.29 6.27 65.55
N VAL A 9 -41.66 5.06 65.12
CA VAL A 9 -40.73 4.13 64.46
C VAL A 9 -40.52 4.51 62.98
N ALA A 10 -41.54 5.08 62.34
CA ALA A 10 -41.44 5.58 60.96
C ALA A 10 -40.64 6.89 60.83
N ALA A 11 -40.61 7.73 61.88
CA ALA A 11 -39.86 8.99 61.89
C ALA A 11 -38.35 8.82 62.15
N MET A 12 -37.93 7.68 62.69
CA MET A 12 -36.51 7.40 63.01
C MET A 12 -35.78 6.61 61.91
N ALA A 13 -36.51 6.05 60.94
CA ALA A 13 -35.94 5.34 59.79
C ALA A 13 -35.56 6.26 58.60
N VAL A 14 -35.89 7.55 58.66
CA VAL A 14 -35.62 8.51 57.56
C VAL A 14 -34.25 9.21 57.70
N PHE A 15 -33.56 9.08 58.84
CA PHE A 15 -32.26 9.73 59.07
C PHE A 15 -31.03 8.88 58.71
N LEU A 16 -31.18 7.66 58.21
CA LEU A 16 -30.05 6.77 57.85
C LEU A 16 -29.82 6.61 56.34
N ALA A 17 -30.56 7.31 55.49
CA ALA A 17 -30.39 7.27 54.03
C ALA A 17 -29.68 8.52 53.46
N SER A 18 -28.88 9.25 54.26
CA SER A 18 -28.06 10.38 53.77
C SER A 18 -26.55 10.15 53.94
N CYS A 19 -26.09 8.92 53.86
CA CYS A 19 -24.73 8.69 53.36
C CYS A 19 -24.77 8.96 51.86
N GLY A 20 -24.62 10.23 51.48
CA GLY A 20 -24.26 10.57 50.11
C GLY A 20 -23.01 9.75 49.78
N ALA A 21 -23.12 8.83 48.82
CA ALA A 21 -21.97 8.14 48.28
C ALA A 21 -20.91 9.21 47.96
N PRO A 22 -19.64 9.01 48.36
CA PRO A 22 -18.62 10.00 48.06
C PRO A 22 -18.68 10.28 46.56
N LYS A 23 -18.96 11.53 46.18
CA LYS A 23 -18.78 12.00 44.82
C LYS A 23 -17.31 11.74 44.51
N VAL A 24 -17.04 10.62 43.84
CA VAL A 24 -15.73 10.38 43.24
C VAL A 24 -15.53 11.58 42.33
N LEU A 25 -14.61 12.47 42.67
CA LEU A 25 -14.18 13.57 41.82
C LEU A 25 -13.50 12.92 40.62
N ILE A 26 -14.30 12.51 39.64
CA ILE A 26 -13.79 12.02 38.37
C ILE A 26 -13.14 13.23 37.71
N THR A 27 -11.82 13.16 37.51
CA THR A 27 -11.11 14.22 36.78
C THR A 27 -11.58 14.22 35.33
N GLN A 28 -11.59 15.37 34.66
CA GLN A 28 -11.98 15.48 33.24
C GLN A 28 -11.16 14.54 32.34
N LYS A 29 -9.89 14.28 32.72
CA LYS A 29 -9.06 13.24 32.10
C LYS A 29 -9.66 11.84 32.22
N THR A 30 -10.10 11.45 33.42
CA THR A 30 -10.76 10.16 33.65
C THR A 30 -12.07 10.06 32.86
N GLU A 31 -12.87 11.13 32.80
CA GLU A 31 -14.07 11.17 31.95
C GLU A 31 -13.73 10.95 30.48
N ALA A 32 -12.71 11.64 29.97
CA ALA A 32 -12.24 11.49 28.60
C ALA A 32 -11.87 10.02 28.31
N THR A 33 -11.06 9.39 29.16
CA THR A 33 -10.69 7.97 28.99
C THR A 33 -11.88 7.02 29.06
N ASN A 34 -12.90 7.32 29.88
CA ASN A 34 -14.12 6.51 29.95
C ASN A 34 -14.94 6.63 28.66
N PHE A 35 -15.06 7.84 28.10
CA PHE A 35 -15.72 8.04 26.81
C PHE A 35 -14.95 7.37 25.67
N GLU A 36 -13.62 7.39 25.68
CA GLU A 36 -12.80 6.64 24.70
C GLU A 36 -13.07 5.15 24.76
N ALA A 37 -13.07 4.56 25.95
CA ALA A 37 -13.32 3.14 26.16
C ALA A 37 -14.75 2.74 25.70
N ALA A 38 -15.71 3.66 25.82
CA ALA A 38 -17.07 3.49 25.33
C ALA A 38 -17.24 3.74 23.81
N GLY A 39 -16.19 4.17 23.11
CA GLY A 39 -16.24 4.53 21.68
C GLY A 39 -16.89 5.89 21.39
N ASN A 40 -17.17 6.69 22.42
CA ASN A 40 -17.82 8.00 22.32
C ASN A 40 -16.79 9.10 22.04
N PHE A 41 -16.11 9.03 20.89
CA PHE A 41 -14.92 9.86 20.60
C PHE A 41 -15.19 11.37 20.59
N SER A 42 -16.37 11.84 20.15
CA SER A 42 -16.71 13.26 20.21
C SER A 42 -16.85 13.79 21.64
N GLN A 43 -17.43 12.98 22.54
CA GLN A 43 -17.53 13.33 23.97
C GLN A 43 -16.17 13.25 24.65
N ALA A 44 -15.37 12.23 24.32
CA ALA A 44 -14.01 12.09 24.81
C ALA A 44 -13.13 13.29 24.40
N MET A 45 -13.21 13.72 23.14
CA MET A 45 -12.50 14.90 22.65
C MET A 45 -12.90 16.17 23.42
N ALA A 46 -14.18 16.37 23.69
CA ALA A 46 -14.66 17.51 24.48
C ALA A 46 -14.16 17.46 25.94
N ALA A 47 -14.11 16.27 26.55
CA ALA A 47 -13.58 16.08 27.89
C ALA A 47 -12.05 16.32 27.96
N TRP A 48 -11.30 15.89 26.93
CA TRP A 48 -9.87 16.23 26.79
C TRP A 48 -9.64 17.73 26.67
N ALA A 49 -10.41 18.42 25.83
CA ALA A 49 -10.32 19.87 25.70
C ALA A 49 -10.62 20.57 27.04
N SER A 50 -11.60 20.07 27.80
CA SER A 50 -11.90 20.58 29.14
C SER A 50 -10.74 20.37 30.10
N TYR A 51 -10.13 19.18 30.11
CA TYR A 51 -8.95 18.87 30.91
C TYR A 51 -7.78 19.82 30.62
N PHE A 52 -7.49 20.08 29.35
CA PHE A 52 -6.43 21.01 28.94
C PHE A 52 -6.76 22.48 29.26
N ASN A 53 -8.03 22.86 29.33
CA ASN A 53 -8.42 24.22 29.75
C ASN A 53 -8.38 24.41 31.27
N ALA A 54 -8.54 23.34 32.04
CA ALA A 54 -8.54 23.37 33.50
C ALA A 54 -7.17 23.10 34.13
N THR A 55 -6.18 22.72 33.32
CA THR A 55 -4.82 22.37 33.76
C THR A 55 -3.84 23.32 33.10
N ASP A 56 -2.86 23.82 33.85
CA ASP A 56 -1.79 24.61 33.25
C ASP A 56 -1.06 23.78 32.19
N ILE A 57 -0.88 24.35 30.99
CA ILE A 57 -0.30 23.64 29.84
C ILE A 57 1.10 23.09 30.14
N GLU A 58 1.81 23.70 31.11
CA GLU A 58 3.12 23.23 31.55
C GLU A 58 3.07 21.90 32.29
N ASP A 59 1.97 21.63 32.99
CA ASP A 59 1.76 20.43 33.80
C ASP A 59 1.13 19.27 33.01
N VAL A 60 0.65 19.53 31.78
CA VAL A 60 0.08 18.49 30.91
C VAL A 60 1.20 17.68 30.25
N ALA A 61 1.18 16.37 30.47
CA ALA A 61 2.15 15.45 29.87
C ALA A 61 1.97 15.34 28.35
N GLY A 62 3.06 15.23 27.60
CA GLY A 62 3.00 15.03 26.13
C GLY A 62 2.21 13.78 25.72
N ALA A 63 2.23 12.73 26.54
CA ALA A 63 1.44 11.52 26.32
C ALA A 63 -0.08 11.78 26.33
N ASP A 64 -0.53 12.71 27.18
CA ASP A 64 -1.95 13.07 27.26
C ASP A 64 -2.40 13.82 26.00
N PHE A 65 -1.55 14.72 25.48
CA PHE A 65 -1.79 15.36 24.19
C PHE A 65 -1.84 14.34 23.05
N ALA A 66 -0.93 13.37 23.02
CA ALA A 66 -0.92 12.34 21.99
C ALA A 66 -2.17 11.44 22.05
N GLN A 67 -2.63 11.09 23.24
CA GLN A 67 -3.88 10.33 23.42
C GLN A 67 -5.10 11.14 22.99
N ALA A 68 -5.20 12.40 23.43
CA ALA A 68 -6.28 13.30 23.03
C ALA A 68 -6.30 13.49 21.50
N ALA A 69 -5.13 13.62 20.86
CA ALA A 69 -4.99 13.76 19.41
C ALA A 69 -5.50 12.53 18.65
N LYS A 70 -5.14 11.31 19.10
CA LYS A 70 -5.68 10.05 18.56
C LYS A 70 -7.21 10.00 18.70
N THR A 71 -7.75 10.55 19.78
CA THR A 71 -9.20 10.64 20.01
C THR A 71 -9.87 11.67 19.13
N ALA A 72 -9.28 12.85 18.93
CA ALA A 72 -9.75 13.85 17.98
C ALA A 72 -9.77 13.29 16.55
N PHE A 73 -8.76 12.51 16.17
CA PHE A 73 -8.74 11.82 14.88
C PHE A 73 -9.92 10.85 14.73
N LYS A 74 -10.18 10.02 15.75
CA LYS A 74 -11.35 9.12 15.76
C LYS A 74 -12.69 9.86 15.79
N ALA A 75 -12.72 11.08 16.30
CA ALA A 75 -13.86 11.99 16.24
C ALA A 75 -13.96 12.77 14.90
N ASN A 76 -13.12 12.44 13.92
CA ASN A 76 -13.02 13.09 12.61
C ASN A 76 -12.67 14.59 12.67
N ASN A 77 -11.99 15.03 13.73
CA ASN A 77 -11.50 16.40 13.89
C ASN A 77 -9.99 16.46 13.64
N LEU A 78 -9.61 16.45 12.36
CA LEU A 78 -8.21 16.38 11.93
C LEU A 78 -7.39 17.60 12.36
N ALA A 79 -7.98 18.79 12.36
CA ALA A 79 -7.30 20.02 12.76
C ALA A 79 -6.90 19.99 14.23
N GLN A 80 -7.82 19.56 15.11
CA GLN A 80 -7.53 19.44 16.53
C GLN A 80 -6.53 18.31 16.81
N ALA A 81 -6.63 17.19 16.08
CA ALA A 81 -5.68 16.09 16.19
C ALA A 81 -4.24 16.55 15.87
N ILE A 82 -4.02 17.26 14.75
CA ILE A 82 -2.71 17.82 14.41
C ILE A 82 -2.24 18.79 15.49
N SER A 83 -3.10 19.73 15.92
CA SER A 83 -2.73 20.71 16.94
C SER A 83 -2.29 20.06 18.25
N TRP A 84 -2.99 19.01 18.71
CA TRP A 84 -2.58 18.29 19.92
C TRP A 84 -1.34 17.42 19.71
N PHE A 85 -1.15 16.82 18.53
CA PHE A 85 0.13 16.17 18.23
C PHE A 85 1.31 17.14 18.21
N ASP A 86 1.11 18.38 17.77
CA ASP A 86 2.14 19.43 17.84
C ASP A 86 2.52 19.75 19.29
N GLN A 87 1.54 19.80 20.20
CA GLN A 87 1.80 19.96 21.64
C GLN A 87 2.55 18.75 22.22
N ALA A 88 2.18 17.53 21.82
CA ALA A 88 2.90 16.32 22.24
C ALA A 88 4.38 16.39 21.81
N ARG A 89 4.67 16.78 20.57
CA ARG A 89 6.05 16.97 20.07
C ARG A 89 6.80 18.08 20.80
N TYR A 90 6.15 19.21 21.07
CA TYR A 90 6.73 20.30 21.85
C TYR A 90 7.15 19.85 23.26
N LYS A 91 6.40 18.90 23.83
CA LYS A 91 6.73 18.24 25.11
C LYS A 91 7.67 17.04 24.96
N ASN A 92 8.36 16.90 23.83
CA ASN A 92 9.28 15.81 23.50
C ASN A 92 8.65 14.40 23.61
N TYR A 93 7.34 14.29 23.42
CA TYR A 93 6.66 13.01 23.38
C TYR A 93 6.52 12.51 21.93
N ALA A 94 6.78 11.22 21.77
CA ALA A 94 6.68 10.52 20.51
C ALA A 94 6.35 9.05 20.79
N ASP A 95 5.38 8.50 20.07
CA ASP A 95 5.12 7.06 20.00
C ASP A 95 4.73 6.64 18.58
N VAL A 96 4.81 5.35 18.28
CA VAL A 96 4.49 4.80 16.96
C VAL A 96 3.06 5.13 16.54
N GLY A 97 2.08 4.95 17.43
CA GLY A 97 0.68 5.19 17.13
C GLY A 97 0.36 6.65 16.80
N MET A 98 1.10 7.59 17.39
CA MET A 98 1.01 9.02 17.08
C MET A 98 1.46 9.29 15.65
N TYR A 99 2.61 8.77 15.23
CA TYR A 99 3.10 8.96 13.87
C TYR A 99 2.30 8.18 12.83
N GLN A 100 1.76 7.00 13.17
CA GLN A 100 0.81 6.29 12.31
C GLN A 100 -0.47 7.11 12.10
N THR A 101 -0.98 7.75 13.16
CA THR A 101 -2.15 8.63 13.06
C THR A 101 -1.84 9.87 12.22
N LEU A 102 -0.69 10.50 12.42
CA LEU A 102 -0.25 11.63 11.60
C LEU A 102 -0.12 11.23 10.12
N ALA A 103 0.50 10.09 9.81
CA ALA A 103 0.58 9.59 8.45
C ALA A 103 -0.81 9.40 7.82
N ALA A 104 -1.75 8.80 8.56
CA ALA A 104 -3.14 8.65 8.10
C ALA A 104 -3.84 9.99 7.85
N ILE A 105 -3.66 10.98 8.73
CA ILE A 105 -4.19 12.33 8.55
C ILE A 105 -3.61 12.98 7.28
N TYR A 106 -2.30 12.91 7.10
CA TYR A 106 -1.64 13.52 5.94
C TYR A 106 -1.99 12.82 4.63
N LYS A 107 -2.21 11.51 4.65
CA LYS A 107 -2.78 10.77 3.51
C LYS A 107 -4.18 11.30 3.15
N GLN A 108 -5.06 11.52 4.13
CA GLN A 108 -6.41 12.07 3.89
C GLN A 108 -6.37 13.50 3.34
N GLN A 109 -5.32 14.25 3.65
CA GLN A 109 -5.10 15.61 3.16
C GLN A 109 -4.38 15.66 1.80
N ASP A 110 -4.08 14.51 1.20
CA ASP A 110 -3.26 14.41 -0.02
C ASP A 110 -1.90 15.11 0.14
N ASN A 111 -1.32 15.01 1.35
CA ASN A 111 -0.04 15.62 1.68
C ASN A 111 1.06 14.55 1.79
N LEU A 112 1.48 14.06 0.61
CA LEU A 112 2.46 12.98 0.48
C LEU A 112 3.77 13.25 1.23
N SER A 113 4.26 14.50 1.20
CA SER A 113 5.51 14.87 1.88
C SER A 113 5.44 14.70 3.40
N LYS A 114 4.34 15.14 4.02
CA LYS A 114 4.16 14.99 5.47
C LYS A 114 3.80 13.55 5.86
N GLU A 115 3.05 12.85 5.02
CA GLU A 115 2.81 11.41 5.20
C GLU A 115 4.14 10.65 5.23
N LEU A 116 4.97 10.84 4.20
CA LEU A 116 6.27 10.20 4.08
C LEU A 116 7.16 10.49 5.30
N SER A 117 7.24 11.77 5.71
CA SER A 117 8.04 12.18 6.87
C SER A 117 7.58 11.48 8.16
N ALA A 118 6.27 11.30 8.35
CA ALA A 118 5.74 10.62 9.54
C ALA A 118 6.06 9.12 9.51
N LEU A 119 5.99 8.47 8.34
CA LEU A 119 6.31 7.05 8.17
C LEU A 119 7.81 6.78 8.31
N GLU A 120 8.66 7.62 7.71
CA GLU A 120 10.13 7.55 7.86
C GLU A 120 10.52 7.67 9.34
N TYR A 121 9.93 8.63 10.07
CA TYR A 121 10.17 8.80 11.50
C TYR A 121 9.91 7.51 12.30
N ILE A 122 8.85 6.76 11.97
CA ILE A 122 8.56 5.49 12.64
C ILE A 122 9.73 4.52 12.44
N THR A 123 10.15 4.33 11.19
CA THR A 123 11.21 3.36 10.86
C THR A 123 12.57 3.73 11.45
N GLU A 124 12.89 5.03 11.50
CA GLU A 124 14.17 5.53 11.99
C GLU A 124 14.28 5.47 13.53
N ASN A 125 13.16 5.64 14.25
CA ASN A 125 13.17 5.78 15.71
C ASN A 125 12.66 4.54 16.46
N TYR A 126 11.83 3.70 15.83
CA TYR A 126 11.19 2.56 16.50
C TYR A 126 11.52 1.21 15.84
N GLY A 127 12.16 1.19 14.68
CA GLY A 127 12.50 -0.04 13.98
C GLY A 127 11.55 -0.39 12.84
N THR A 128 11.75 -1.57 12.27
CA THR A 128 11.21 -1.96 10.96
C THR A 128 10.19 -3.09 11.06
N GLU A 129 9.76 -3.47 12.25
CA GLU A 129 8.73 -4.50 12.49
C GLU A 129 7.32 -4.08 12.07
N TYR A 130 7.12 -2.80 11.74
CA TYR A 130 5.83 -2.23 11.36
C TYR A 130 5.56 -2.44 9.87
N ASN A 131 5.14 -3.66 9.52
CA ASN A 131 4.92 -4.05 8.12
C ASN A 131 3.95 -3.15 7.35
N GLU A 132 2.89 -2.65 7.98
CA GLU A 132 1.95 -1.71 7.34
C GLU A 132 2.64 -0.38 6.96
N VAL A 133 3.54 0.10 7.82
CA VAL A 133 4.36 1.29 7.56
C VAL A 133 5.33 1.02 6.41
N ASN A 134 6.00 -0.13 6.43
CA ASN A 134 6.93 -0.51 5.35
C ASN A 134 6.21 -0.68 4.01
N ALA A 135 5.02 -1.30 3.98
CA ALA A 135 4.25 -1.45 2.76
C ALA A 135 3.88 -0.09 2.16
N ARG A 136 3.40 0.85 2.99
CA ARG A 136 3.09 2.21 2.53
C ARG A 136 4.35 2.98 2.10
N LEU A 137 5.48 2.84 2.81
CA LEU A 137 6.75 3.42 2.38
C LEU A 137 7.21 2.88 1.03
N LEU A 138 7.09 1.57 0.80
CA LEU A 138 7.42 0.95 -0.49
C LEU A 138 6.57 1.54 -1.61
N GLU A 139 5.26 1.66 -1.39
CA GLU A 139 4.32 2.27 -2.33
C GLU A 139 4.71 3.72 -2.65
N ILE A 140 4.89 4.57 -1.62
CA ILE A 140 5.26 5.98 -1.80
C ILE A 140 6.61 6.10 -2.52
N TYR A 141 7.63 5.33 -2.12
CA TYR A 141 8.93 5.39 -2.78
C TYR A 141 8.89 4.92 -4.22
N THR A 142 7.99 4.00 -4.56
CA THR A 142 7.75 3.61 -5.94
C THR A 142 7.06 4.76 -6.70
N GLU A 143 6.04 5.38 -6.11
CA GLU A 143 5.30 6.50 -6.70
C GLU A 143 6.19 7.72 -7.02
N ILE A 144 7.18 8.02 -6.18
CA ILE A 144 8.11 9.15 -6.37
C ILE A 144 9.45 8.77 -7.02
N ASP A 145 9.55 7.57 -7.58
CA ASP A 145 10.76 7.03 -8.22
C ASP A 145 12.01 6.99 -7.31
N ALA A 146 11.82 6.93 -5.99
CA ALA A 146 12.89 6.78 -5.01
C ALA A 146 13.36 5.31 -4.89
N ASN A 147 13.75 4.73 -6.03
CA ASN A 147 14.02 3.30 -6.21
C ASN A 147 14.96 2.70 -5.16
N GLU A 148 16.05 3.39 -4.80
CA GLU A 148 16.99 2.91 -3.78
C GLU A 148 16.39 2.85 -2.37
N LYS A 149 15.51 3.80 -2.03
CA LYS A 149 14.79 3.77 -0.75
C LYS A 149 13.74 2.64 -0.77
N ALA A 150 13.04 2.46 -1.88
CA ALA A 150 12.10 1.35 -2.06
C ALA A 150 12.78 -0.03 -1.88
N LEU A 151 13.95 -0.23 -2.50
CA LEU A 151 14.74 -1.47 -2.32
C LEU A 151 15.19 -1.70 -0.87
N LYS A 152 15.55 -0.63 -0.15
CA LYS A 152 15.89 -0.74 1.28
C LYS A 152 14.68 -1.17 2.11
N VAL A 153 13.53 -0.54 1.90
CA VAL A 153 12.27 -0.92 2.56
C VAL A 153 11.91 -2.37 2.27
N TRP A 154 11.96 -2.78 1.00
CA TRP A 154 11.72 -4.16 0.62
C TRP A 154 12.57 -5.14 1.43
N LYS A 155 13.87 -4.89 1.60
CA LYS A 155 14.75 -5.80 2.37
C LYS A 155 14.29 -5.99 3.82
N MET A 156 13.70 -4.96 4.43
CA MET A 156 13.28 -4.95 5.83
C MET A 156 11.91 -5.60 6.07
N MET A 157 11.10 -5.77 5.03
CA MET A 157 9.78 -6.40 5.15
C MET A 157 9.88 -7.90 5.44
N ASP A 158 8.92 -8.42 6.21
CA ASP A 158 8.80 -9.84 6.46
C ASP A 158 8.30 -10.62 5.22
N SER A 159 8.35 -11.95 5.31
CA SER A 159 7.97 -12.82 4.20
C SER A 159 6.48 -12.76 3.85
N VAL A 160 5.62 -12.47 4.83
CA VAL A 160 4.17 -12.38 4.61
C VAL A 160 3.87 -11.14 3.78
N SER A 161 4.39 -9.99 4.20
CA SER A 161 4.21 -8.70 3.53
C SER A 161 4.83 -8.67 2.14
N LYS A 162 6.01 -9.29 1.96
CA LYS A 162 6.63 -9.47 0.64
C LYS A 162 5.81 -10.32 -0.32
N ASN A 163 4.91 -11.16 0.19
CA ASN A 163 4.08 -12.02 -0.62
C ASN A 163 2.71 -11.40 -0.95
N GLU A 164 2.40 -10.21 -0.43
CA GLU A 164 1.21 -9.45 -0.85
C GLU A 164 1.37 -8.96 -2.29
N GLU A 165 0.33 -9.10 -3.11
CA GLU A 165 0.37 -8.78 -4.55
C GLU A 165 0.84 -7.35 -4.79
N SER A 166 0.23 -6.37 -4.13
CA SER A 166 0.58 -4.94 -4.28
C SER A 166 2.04 -4.63 -3.92
N ASN A 167 2.64 -5.35 -2.96
CA ASN A 167 4.03 -5.14 -2.60
C ASN A 167 4.97 -5.76 -3.65
N ILE A 168 4.61 -6.90 -4.23
CA ILE A 168 5.34 -7.49 -5.36
C ILE A 168 5.25 -6.59 -6.59
N GLU A 169 4.09 -5.99 -6.86
CA GLU A 169 3.89 -5.03 -7.94
C GLU A 169 4.83 -3.82 -7.81
N ASN A 170 4.85 -3.19 -6.62
CA ASN A 170 5.77 -2.07 -6.35
C ASN A 170 7.24 -2.50 -6.51
N TYR A 171 7.62 -3.65 -5.96
CA TYR A 171 8.99 -4.17 -6.12
C TYR A 171 9.33 -4.50 -7.58
N PHE A 172 8.36 -4.99 -8.36
CA PHE A 172 8.51 -5.24 -9.78
C PHE A 172 8.73 -3.94 -10.56
N ALA A 173 7.94 -2.89 -10.29
CA ALA A 173 8.08 -1.57 -10.90
C ALA A 173 9.47 -0.96 -10.62
N VAL A 174 9.93 -1.02 -9.37
CA VAL A 174 11.27 -0.54 -8.96
C VAL A 174 12.38 -1.29 -9.70
N ASN A 175 12.32 -2.62 -9.77
CA ASN A 175 13.35 -3.40 -10.46
C ASN A 175 13.33 -3.18 -11.98
N LYS A 176 12.14 -2.91 -12.55
CA LYS A 176 11.99 -2.56 -13.96
C LYS A 176 12.62 -1.20 -14.26
N ALA A 177 12.41 -0.21 -13.40
CA ALA A 177 13.04 1.11 -13.52
C ALA A 177 14.58 1.05 -13.40
N LEU A 178 15.10 0.09 -12.64
CA LEU A 178 16.53 -0.16 -12.49
C LEU A 178 17.12 -1.16 -13.51
N GLU A 179 16.32 -1.60 -14.49
CA GLU A 179 16.74 -2.56 -15.53
C GLU A 179 17.27 -3.90 -14.95
N HIS A 180 16.74 -4.34 -13.81
CA HIS A 180 17.08 -5.62 -13.19
C HIS A 180 16.28 -6.78 -13.81
N ASP A 181 16.47 -7.02 -15.11
CA ASP A 181 15.66 -7.93 -15.94
C ASP A 181 15.47 -9.33 -15.33
N ALA A 182 16.53 -9.92 -14.75
CA ALA A 182 16.45 -11.26 -14.16
C ALA A 182 15.53 -11.31 -12.92
N VAL A 183 15.45 -10.22 -12.16
CA VAL A 183 14.52 -10.09 -11.03
C VAL A 183 13.11 -9.91 -11.57
N CYS A 184 12.92 -9.02 -12.54
CA CYS A 184 11.64 -8.79 -13.19
C CYS A 184 11.07 -10.07 -13.82
N ASP A 185 11.91 -10.90 -14.42
CA ASP A 185 11.54 -12.20 -14.96
C ASP A 185 10.94 -13.14 -13.92
N SER A 186 11.54 -13.20 -12.73
CA SER A 186 11.02 -14.01 -11.64
C SER A 186 9.71 -13.43 -11.11
N LEU A 187 9.67 -12.12 -10.86
CA LEU A 187 8.51 -11.44 -10.29
C LEU A 187 7.30 -11.47 -11.22
N ALA A 188 7.49 -11.30 -12.52
CA ALA A 188 6.40 -11.36 -13.48
C ALA A 188 5.68 -12.72 -13.45
N ASN A 189 6.41 -13.83 -13.25
CA ASN A 189 5.77 -15.14 -13.10
C ASN A 189 4.98 -15.24 -11.78
N VAL A 190 5.55 -14.76 -10.67
CA VAL A 190 4.88 -14.74 -9.35
C VAL A 190 3.60 -13.90 -9.40
N LEU A 191 3.64 -12.73 -10.07
CA LEU A 191 2.47 -11.88 -10.26
C LEU A 191 1.38 -12.61 -11.07
N LEU A 192 1.75 -13.32 -12.14
CA LEU A 192 0.79 -14.09 -12.94
C LEU A 192 0.22 -15.32 -12.22
N GLU A 193 0.94 -15.88 -11.26
CA GLU A 193 0.43 -16.95 -10.40
C GLU A 193 -0.64 -16.44 -9.42
N LYS A 194 -0.48 -15.22 -8.90
CA LYS A 194 -1.45 -14.56 -8.01
C LYS A 194 -2.65 -14.02 -8.77
N ASN A 195 -2.36 -13.34 -9.87
CA ASN A 195 -3.33 -12.69 -10.71
C ASN A 195 -2.95 -12.93 -12.17
N ALA A 196 -3.60 -13.92 -12.77
CA ALA A 196 -3.30 -14.31 -14.14
C ALA A 196 -3.56 -13.18 -15.14
N ASP A 197 -4.40 -12.19 -14.80
CA ASP A 197 -4.78 -11.06 -15.65
C ASP A 197 -3.93 -9.81 -15.36
N HIS A 198 -2.88 -9.92 -14.52
CA HIS A 198 -2.00 -8.83 -14.16
C HIS A 198 -1.29 -8.23 -15.40
N LEU A 199 -1.71 -7.03 -15.79
CA LEU A 199 -1.38 -6.42 -17.07
C LEU A 199 0.12 -6.26 -17.30
N GLU A 200 0.85 -5.67 -16.35
CA GLU A 200 2.27 -5.37 -16.57
C GLU A 200 3.13 -6.64 -16.65
N ALA A 201 2.75 -7.69 -15.93
CA ALA A 201 3.46 -8.96 -15.92
C ALA A 201 3.20 -9.75 -17.22
N LEU A 202 1.97 -9.67 -17.75
CA LEU A 202 1.65 -10.16 -19.09
C LEU A 202 2.46 -9.41 -20.15
N GLU A 203 2.52 -8.08 -20.08
CA GLU A 203 3.28 -7.25 -21.01
C GLU A 203 4.77 -7.56 -20.97
N TRP A 204 5.34 -7.71 -19.78
CA TRP A 204 6.75 -8.05 -19.58
C TRP A 204 7.11 -9.34 -20.31
N ASN A 205 6.38 -10.42 -20.00
CA ASN A 205 6.61 -11.73 -20.62
C ASN A 205 6.33 -11.71 -22.13
N ALA A 206 5.28 -11.03 -22.57
CA ALA A 206 4.97 -10.86 -24.00
C ALA A 206 6.14 -10.20 -24.75
N LYS A 207 6.60 -9.05 -24.26
CA LYS A 207 7.66 -8.25 -24.89
C LYS A 207 8.99 -8.99 -24.84
N LYS A 208 9.35 -9.61 -23.70
CA LYS A 208 10.55 -10.43 -23.55
C LYS A 208 10.67 -11.51 -24.63
N TYR A 209 9.66 -12.37 -24.74
CA TYR A 209 9.71 -13.48 -25.70
C TYR A 209 9.58 -13.00 -27.14
N TYR A 210 8.79 -11.96 -27.39
CA TYR A 210 8.69 -11.36 -28.72
C TYR A 210 10.06 -10.84 -29.19
N TRP A 211 10.73 -10.03 -28.38
CA TRP A 211 12.02 -9.45 -28.74
C TRP A 211 13.14 -10.49 -28.80
N ALA A 212 13.11 -11.53 -27.97
CA ALA A 212 14.02 -12.66 -28.11
C ALA A 212 13.92 -13.32 -29.50
N GLY A 213 12.69 -13.57 -29.97
CA GLY A 213 12.43 -14.13 -31.30
C GLY A 213 12.81 -13.16 -32.43
N GLN A 214 12.38 -11.90 -32.34
CA GLN A 214 12.63 -10.88 -33.36
C GLN A 214 14.12 -10.57 -33.52
N ASN A 215 14.85 -10.35 -32.41
CA ASN A 215 16.27 -10.05 -32.45
C ASN A 215 17.08 -11.25 -32.98
N ARG A 216 16.70 -12.48 -32.61
CA ARG A 216 17.30 -13.69 -33.18
C ARG A 216 17.06 -13.76 -34.68
N TYR A 217 15.83 -13.54 -35.13
CA TYR A 217 15.48 -13.56 -36.55
C TYR A 217 16.33 -12.58 -37.36
N GLU A 218 16.36 -11.31 -36.95
CA GLU A 218 17.09 -10.26 -37.67
C GLU A 218 18.59 -10.58 -37.76
N ARG A 219 19.18 -11.01 -36.65
CA ARG A 219 20.60 -11.40 -36.57
C ARG A 219 20.93 -12.55 -37.52
N GLU A 220 20.13 -13.61 -37.53
CA GLU A 220 20.42 -14.80 -38.32
C GLU A 220 20.12 -14.59 -39.81
N MET A 221 19.08 -13.81 -40.14
CA MET A 221 18.81 -13.39 -41.52
C MET A 221 19.96 -12.52 -42.07
N ALA A 222 20.49 -11.59 -41.27
CA ALA A 222 21.62 -10.76 -41.68
C ALA A 222 22.87 -11.61 -41.96
N LYS A 223 23.19 -12.59 -41.09
CA LYS A 223 24.29 -13.55 -41.31
C LYS A 223 24.13 -14.35 -42.59
N TYR A 224 22.93 -14.90 -42.84
CA TYR A 224 22.64 -15.64 -44.06
C TYR A 224 22.78 -14.76 -45.31
N ASN A 225 22.22 -13.53 -45.28
CA ASN A 225 22.25 -12.61 -46.41
C ASN A 225 23.68 -12.17 -46.77
N LYS A 226 24.58 -12.05 -45.78
CA LYS A 226 26.00 -11.74 -46.02
C LYS A 226 26.74 -12.86 -46.75
N ASN A 227 26.36 -14.11 -46.55
CA ASN A 227 27.01 -15.25 -47.21
C ASN A 227 26.01 -16.39 -47.45
N LYS A 228 25.44 -16.43 -48.66
CA LYS A 228 24.39 -17.38 -49.04
C LYS A 228 24.98 -18.72 -49.49
N THR A 229 25.44 -19.51 -48.53
CA THR A 229 25.89 -20.90 -48.76
C THR A 229 24.86 -21.90 -48.25
N ARG A 230 24.90 -23.14 -48.77
CA ARG A 230 24.06 -24.25 -48.28
C ARG A 230 24.26 -24.50 -46.77
N LYS A 231 25.50 -24.38 -46.29
CA LYS A 231 25.82 -24.51 -44.86
C LYS A 231 25.09 -23.44 -44.03
N ASN A 232 25.18 -22.17 -44.45
CA ASN A 232 24.54 -21.07 -43.74
C ASN A 232 23.01 -21.14 -43.82
N TYR A 233 22.44 -21.63 -44.93
CA TYR A 233 21.01 -21.90 -45.03
C TYR A 233 20.56 -22.95 -44.01
N ASN A 234 21.28 -24.08 -43.90
CA ASN A 234 20.96 -25.11 -42.92
C ASN A 234 21.06 -24.61 -41.48
N SER A 235 22.05 -23.74 -41.18
CA SER A 235 22.14 -23.07 -39.89
C SER A 235 20.98 -22.13 -39.63
N LEU A 236 20.59 -21.33 -40.63
CA LEU A 236 19.43 -20.44 -40.55
C LEU A 236 18.15 -21.22 -40.20
N LEU A 237 17.89 -22.34 -40.87
CA LEU A 237 16.69 -23.15 -40.59
C LEU A 237 16.58 -23.56 -39.11
N LYS A 238 17.68 -24.03 -38.51
CA LYS A 238 17.71 -24.39 -37.08
C LYS A 238 17.44 -23.20 -36.16
N GLU A 239 17.95 -22.02 -36.52
CA GLU A 239 17.70 -20.82 -35.74
C GLU A 239 16.26 -20.31 -35.89
N LEU A 240 15.66 -20.47 -37.07
CA LEU A 240 14.25 -20.12 -37.31
C LEU A 240 13.28 -21.00 -36.48
N ASP A 241 13.67 -22.25 -36.15
CA ASP A 241 12.92 -23.08 -35.20
C ASP A 241 12.92 -22.45 -33.80
N LEU A 242 14.06 -21.90 -33.35
CA LEU A 242 14.15 -21.20 -32.06
C LEU A 242 13.39 -19.87 -32.07
N VAL A 243 13.47 -19.10 -33.16
CA VAL A 243 12.63 -17.91 -33.37
C VAL A 243 11.14 -18.26 -33.22
N THR A 244 10.72 -19.35 -33.85
CA THR A 244 9.33 -19.83 -33.77
C THR A 244 8.96 -20.23 -32.34
N ALA A 245 9.86 -20.89 -31.62
CA ALA A 245 9.65 -21.26 -30.22
C ALA A 245 9.45 -20.03 -29.33
N ASP A 246 10.25 -18.97 -29.50
CA ASP A 246 10.11 -17.73 -28.75
C ASP A 246 8.78 -17.01 -29.06
N PHE A 247 8.39 -16.92 -30.34
CA PHE A 247 7.07 -16.35 -30.69
C PHE A 247 5.90 -17.17 -30.16
N LYS A 248 6.01 -18.50 -30.10
CA LYS A 248 5.00 -19.36 -29.47
C LYS A 248 4.86 -19.10 -27.98
N LYS A 249 5.93 -18.72 -27.28
CA LYS A 249 5.89 -18.29 -25.87
C LYS A 249 5.26 -16.91 -25.71
N ALA A 250 5.56 -15.95 -26.59
CA ALA A 250 4.98 -14.61 -26.55
C ALA A 250 3.46 -14.60 -26.81
N LEU A 251 3.00 -15.43 -27.75
CA LEU A 251 1.63 -15.45 -28.25
C LEU A 251 0.53 -15.58 -27.19
N PRO A 252 0.57 -16.52 -26.22
CA PRO A 252 -0.47 -16.62 -25.18
C PRO A 252 -0.61 -15.35 -24.35
N TYR A 253 0.50 -14.70 -23.98
CA TYR A 253 0.46 -13.43 -23.24
C TYR A 253 -0.15 -12.32 -24.08
N LEU A 254 0.28 -12.17 -25.34
CA LEU A 254 -0.27 -11.16 -26.27
C LEU A 254 -1.76 -11.37 -26.54
N LYS A 255 -2.22 -12.62 -26.69
CA LYS A 255 -3.65 -12.92 -26.84
C LYS A 255 -4.44 -12.54 -25.60
N LYS A 256 -3.87 -12.74 -24.42
CA LYS A 256 -4.51 -12.38 -23.16
C LYS A 256 -4.62 -10.86 -23.00
N LEU A 257 -3.52 -10.15 -23.28
CA LEU A 257 -3.50 -8.68 -23.34
C LEU A 257 -4.52 -8.14 -24.33
N TRP A 258 -4.60 -8.73 -25.54
CA TRP A 258 -5.60 -8.37 -26.54
C TRP A 258 -7.04 -8.55 -26.05
N LYS A 259 -7.31 -9.62 -25.29
CA LYS A 259 -8.64 -9.87 -24.71
C LYS A 259 -9.00 -8.83 -23.64
N ILE A 260 -8.05 -8.42 -22.81
CA ILE A 260 -8.28 -7.46 -21.72
C ILE A 260 -8.41 -6.03 -22.28
N LYS A 261 -7.46 -5.62 -23.13
CA LYS A 261 -7.35 -4.26 -23.67
C LYS A 261 -6.97 -4.34 -25.16
N PRO A 262 -7.95 -4.59 -26.06
CA PRO A 262 -7.69 -4.61 -27.49
C PRO A 262 -7.25 -3.22 -27.96
N GLY A 263 -6.23 -3.16 -28.82
CA GLY A 263 -5.74 -1.88 -29.32
C GLY A 263 -4.44 -1.97 -30.12
N LYS A 264 -4.05 -0.83 -30.71
CA LYS A 264 -2.86 -0.69 -31.56
C LYS A 264 -1.58 -1.23 -30.93
N GLU A 265 -1.47 -1.09 -29.62
CA GLU A 265 -0.33 -1.52 -28.81
C GLU A 265 0.03 -3.00 -29.04
N TYR A 266 -0.95 -3.90 -29.05
CA TYR A 266 -0.72 -5.34 -29.20
C TYR A 266 -0.94 -5.86 -30.62
N ALA A 267 -1.72 -5.13 -31.42
CA ALA A 267 -2.04 -5.50 -32.79
C ALA A 267 -0.78 -5.74 -33.64
N GLY A 268 0.23 -4.87 -33.54
CA GLY A 268 1.47 -5.00 -34.30
C GLY A 268 2.25 -6.27 -33.98
N TYR A 269 2.38 -6.61 -32.69
CA TYR A 269 3.04 -7.84 -32.26
C TYR A 269 2.33 -9.08 -32.77
N LEU A 270 0.99 -9.12 -32.64
CA LEU A 270 0.17 -10.24 -33.09
C LEU A 270 0.23 -10.40 -34.62
N ALA A 271 0.08 -9.31 -35.37
CA ALA A 271 0.18 -9.31 -36.83
C ALA A 271 1.54 -9.85 -37.29
N ASN A 272 2.63 -9.43 -36.66
CA ASN A 272 3.97 -9.90 -37.00
C ASN A 272 4.15 -11.40 -36.71
N ILE A 273 3.71 -11.88 -35.54
CA ILE A 273 3.79 -13.30 -35.18
C ILE A 273 3.00 -14.15 -36.17
N TYR A 274 1.75 -13.78 -36.47
CA TYR A 274 0.91 -14.54 -37.39
C TYR A 274 1.44 -14.54 -38.82
N ALA A 275 2.03 -13.42 -39.28
CA ALA A 275 2.65 -13.37 -40.60
C ALA A 275 3.79 -14.39 -40.72
N ARG A 276 4.58 -14.55 -39.65
CA ARG A 276 5.67 -15.53 -39.60
C ARG A 276 5.20 -16.97 -39.52
N PHE A 277 4.04 -17.19 -38.93
CA PHE A 277 3.39 -18.50 -38.90
C PHE A 277 2.59 -18.82 -40.17
N GLY A 278 2.54 -17.88 -41.13
CA GLY A 278 1.80 -18.06 -42.39
C GLY A 278 0.28 -17.97 -42.24
N ASP A 279 -0.22 -17.34 -41.17
CA ASP A 279 -1.66 -17.13 -40.94
C ASP A 279 -2.07 -15.76 -41.48
N GLU A 280 -2.32 -15.70 -42.79
CA GLU A 280 -2.66 -14.46 -43.50
C GLU A 280 -3.95 -13.82 -42.99
N GLU A 281 -4.96 -14.63 -42.68
CA GLU A 281 -6.24 -14.17 -42.16
C GLU A 281 -6.05 -13.40 -40.84
N LYS A 282 -5.36 -14.00 -39.86
CA LYS A 282 -5.10 -13.32 -38.59
C LYS A 282 -4.15 -12.15 -38.75
N THR A 283 -3.17 -12.26 -39.63
CA THR A 283 -2.27 -11.15 -39.93
C THR A 283 -3.06 -9.91 -40.36
N GLU A 284 -3.95 -10.05 -41.34
CA GLU A 284 -4.75 -8.93 -41.83
C GLU A 284 -5.76 -8.45 -40.79
N TYR A 285 -6.38 -9.38 -40.04
CA TYR A 285 -7.25 -9.03 -38.91
C TYR A 285 -6.56 -8.05 -37.97
N TYR A 286 -5.37 -8.37 -37.44
CA TYR A 286 -4.66 -7.47 -36.51
C TYR A 286 -4.11 -6.21 -37.20
N LYS A 287 -3.65 -6.28 -38.45
CA LYS A 287 -3.23 -5.07 -39.21
C LYS A 287 -4.33 -4.03 -39.33
N ASN A 288 -5.59 -4.45 -39.46
CA ASN A 288 -6.71 -3.52 -39.54
C ASN A 288 -6.90 -2.67 -38.28
N TYR A 289 -6.48 -3.16 -37.12
CA TYR A 289 -6.50 -2.39 -35.88
C TYR A 289 -5.35 -1.41 -35.75
N MET A 290 -4.33 -1.49 -36.62
CA MET A 290 -3.19 -0.56 -36.61
C MET A 290 -3.47 0.72 -37.41
N LYS A 291 -4.39 0.66 -38.38
CA LYS A 291 -4.85 1.80 -39.19
C LYS A 291 -5.53 2.84 -38.31
#